data_AF-A0A4S0I4E5-F1
#
_entry.id   AF-A0A4S0I4E5-F1
#
_cell.length_a   1.000
_cell.length_b   1.000
_cell.length_c   1.000
_cell.angle_alpha   90.00
_cell.angle_beta   90.00
_cell.angle_gamma   90.00
#
_symmetry.space_group_name_H-M   'P 1'
#
loop_
_entity.id
_entity.type
_entity.pdbx_description
1 polymer ?
#
loop_
_entity_poly.entity_id
_entity_poly.type
_entity_poly.pdbx_seq_one_letter_code
_entity_poly.pdbx_strand_id
1 'polypeptide(L)' 'QREIATTAELADVLENQLAIVIPNRATFEARLKEKCIVET' A
#
# COMPACT_ATOMS: atom_id res chain seq x y z
N GLN A 1 -12.59 4.40 10.29
CA GLN A 1 -11.90 3.69 9.20
C GLN A 1 -11.44 4.75 8.21
N ARG A 2 -10.15 4.79 7.89
CA ARG A 2 -9.59 5.73 6.91
C ARG A 2 -9.50 4.96 5.60
N GLU A 3 -10.26 5.38 4.59
CA GLU A 3 -10.21 4.74 3.28
C GLU A 3 -8.90 5.14 2.60
N ILE A 4 -8.12 4.14 2.22
CA ILE A 4 -6.87 4.35 1.51
C ILE A 4 -7.17 4.26 0.03
N ALA A 5 -7.21 5.41 -0.63
CA ALA A 5 -7.61 5.55 -2.02
C ALA A 5 -6.49 5.19 -3.02
N THR A 6 -5.23 5.03 -2.58
CA THR A 6 -4.12 4.75 -3.50
C THR A 6 -3.12 3.75 -2.93
N THR A 7 -2.43 3.04 -3.82
CA THR A 7 -1.37 2.09 -3.43
C THR A 7 -0.21 2.76 -2.70
N ALA A 8 0.11 4.00 -3.09
CA ALA A 8 1.17 4.78 -2.49
C ALA A 8 0.85 5.13 -1.03
N GLU A 9 -0.39 5.58 -0.76
CA GLU A 9 -0.87 5.84 0.60
C GLU A 9 -0.89 4.57 1.44
N LEU A 10 -1.25 3.42 0.86
CA LEU A 10 -1.25 2.15 1.59
C LEU A 10 0.17 1.74 1.99
N ALA A 11 1.11 1.82 1.05
CA ALA A 11 2.52 1.55 1.32
C ALA A 11 3.09 2.52 2.36
N ASP A 12 2.68 3.79 2.32
CA ASP A 12 3.13 4.80 3.27
C ASP A 12 2.62 4.55 4.69
N VAL A 13 1.34 4.19 4.84
CA VAL A 13 0.75 3.80 6.13
C VAL A 13 1.44 2.55 6.69
N LEU A 14 1.76 1.57 5.84
CA LEU A 14 2.45 0.36 6.26
C LEU A 14 3.86 0.63 6.77
N GLU A 15 4.62 1.50 6.09
CA GLU A 15 5.97 1.86 6.52
C GLU A 15 5.96 2.80 7.73
N ASN A 16 5.13 3.83 7.74
CA ASN A 16 5.15 4.88 8.76
C ASN A 16 4.32 4.58 10.02
N GLN A 17 3.15 3.92 9.88
CA GLN A 17 2.25 3.67 11.03
C GLN A 17 2.39 2.25 11.59
N LEU A 18 2.71 1.28 10.74
CA LEU A 18 2.81 -0.13 11.15
C LEU A 18 4.27 -0.61 11.30
N ALA A 19 5.25 0.24 10.97
CA ALA A 19 6.68 -0.09 10.97
C ALA A 19 7.01 -1.35 10.16
N ILE A 20 6.21 -1.64 9.12
CA ILE A 20 6.43 -2.75 8.21
C ILE A 20 7.38 -2.28 7.13
N VAL A 21 8.59 -2.83 7.12
CA VAL A 21 9.56 -2.54 6.06
C VAL A 21 9.09 -3.21 4.78
N ILE A 22 8.83 -2.40 3.75
CA ILE A 22 8.51 -2.87 2.41
C ILE A 22 9.80 -2.82 1.58
N PRO A 23 10.53 -3.94 1.44
CA PRO A 23 11.82 -3.94 0.75
C PRO A 23 11.72 -3.58 -0.74
N ASN A 24 10.53 -3.76 -1.35
CA ASN A 24 10.31 -3.40 -2.74
C ASN A 24 8.91 -2.79 -2.94
N ARG A 25 8.84 -1.47 -2.77
CA ARG A 25 7.59 -0.69 -2.86
C ARG A 25 6.92 -0.85 -4.22
N ALA A 26 7.69 -0.90 -5.31
CA ALA A 26 7.15 -1.06 -6.67
C ALA A 26 6.45 -2.42 -6.88
N THR A 27 7.05 -3.52 -6.41
CA THR A 27 6.41 -4.84 -6.46
C THR A 27 5.19 -4.90 -5.55
N PHE A 28 5.25 -4.23 -4.39
CA PHE A 28 4.14 -4.16 -3.46
C PHE A 28 2.95 -3.40 -4.07
N GLU A 29 3.17 -2.22 -4.65
CA GLU A 29 2.12 -1.45 -5.33
C GLU A 29 1.53 -2.20 -6.53
N ALA A 30 2.35 -2.90 -7.32
CA ALA A 30 1.85 -3.73 -8.41
C ALA A 30 0.94 -4.85 -7.89
N ARG A 31 1.32 -5.52 -6.80
CA ARG A 31 0.52 -6.57 -6.14
C ARG A 31 -0.77 -6.02 -5.54
N LEU A 32 -0.75 -4.80 -5.00
CA LEU A 32 -1.95 -4.13 -4.48
C LEU A 32 -2.95 -3.81 -5.60
N LYS A 33 -2.46 -3.35 -6.76
CA LYS A 33 -3.28 -3.14 -7.96
C LYS A 33 -3.83 -4.45 -8.51
N GLU A 34 -3.02 -5.50 -8.62
CA GLU A 34 -3.48 -6.83 -9.08
C GLU A 34 -4.57 -7.42 -8.17
N LYS A 35 -4.52 -7.17 -6.86
CA LYS A 35 -5.49 -7.70 -5.91
C LYS A 35 -6.70 -6.78 -5.68
N CYS A 36 -6.81 -5.63 -6.37
CA CYS A 36 -7.84 -4.61 -6.13
C CYS A 36 -8.03 -4.28 -4.63
N ILE A 37 -6.94 -4.21 -3.86
CA ILE A 37 -7.02 -3.95 -2.41
C ILE A 37 -7.34 -2.48 -2.14
N VAL A 38 -7.05 -1.61 -3.11
CA VAL A 38 -7.42 -0.19 -3.10
C VAL A 38 -8.32 0.07 -4.30
N GLU A 39 -9.43 0.78 -4.07
CA GLU A 39 -10.32 1.22 -5.14
C GLU A 39 -9.58 2.29 -5.95
N THR A 40 -9.55 2.11 -7.28
CA THR A 40 -8.73 2.93 -8.20
C THR A 40 -9.39 4.28 -8.48
#